data_AF-A0A7V2RNV7-F1
#
_entry.id   AF-A0A7V2RNV7-F1
#
_cell.length_a   1.000
_cell.length_b   1.000
_cell.length_c   1.000
_cell.angle_alpha   90.00
_cell.angle_beta   90.00
_cell.angle_gamma   90.00
#
_symmetry.space_group_name_H-M   'P 1'
#
loop_
_entity.id
_entity.type
_entity.pdbx_description
1 polymer ?
#
loop_
_entity_poly.entity_id
_entity_poly.type
_entity_poly.pdbx_seq_one_letter_code
_entity_poly.pdbx_strand_id
1 'polypeptide(L)'
;MKYVFLISILFFSFSCNRNIVKKDQLENNPSYEFWVNDFKETVFVQCLKRGYNDSDIYNEFINEETNIQDFPLGIVTYRFIDSLAENIRYKIYVDSIGFYNKWIKNNNDFLHDGLTGKRTIHHCLEYYRSEELDSIAKAHIKPKKYLYDN
;
A
#
# COMPACT_ATOMS: atom_id res chain seq x y z
N MET A 1 53.12 15.04 31.73
CA MET A 1 51.67 15.32 31.57
C MET A 1 51.28 15.35 30.09
N LYS A 2 51.38 14.21 29.37
CA LYS A 2 51.01 14.12 27.94
C LYS A 2 49.99 13.00 27.64
N TYR A 3 49.73 12.12 28.61
CA TYR A 3 48.82 10.98 28.45
C TYR A 3 47.39 11.23 28.97
N VAL A 4 47.14 12.34 29.67
CA VAL A 4 45.81 12.68 30.21
C VAL A 4 44.87 13.19 29.11
N PHE A 5 45.41 13.78 28.04
CA PHE A 5 44.61 14.30 26.92
C PHE A 5 44.08 13.21 25.97
N LEU A 6 44.70 12.01 25.96
CA LEU A 6 44.28 10.90 25.10
C LEU A 6 43.11 10.09 25.69
N ILE A 7 42.82 10.25 26.99
CA ILE A 7 41.75 9.50 27.66
C ILE A 7 40.39 10.21 27.53
N SER A 8 40.33 11.54 27.30
CA SER A 8 39.04 12.24 27.14
C SER A 8 38.41 12.06 25.75
N ILE A 9 39.17 11.65 24.73
CA ILE A 9 38.68 11.43 23.37
C ILE A 9 37.98 10.06 23.23
N LEU A 10 38.30 9.09 24.09
CA LEU A 10 37.71 7.75 24.07
C LEU A 10 36.35 7.63 24.75
N PHE A 11 35.89 8.67 25.46
CA PHE A 11 34.59 8.66 26.18
C PHE A 11 33.40 9.24 25.38
N PHE A 12 33.62 9.75 24.16
CA PHE A 12 32.55 10.38 23.37
C PHE A 12 31.91 9.51 22.27
N SER A 13 32.33 8.26 22.09
CA SER A 13 31.91 7.42 20.94
C SER A 13 30.80 6.38 21.24
N PHE A 14 30.23 6.33 22.44
CA PHE A 14 29.16 5.36 22.78
C PHE A 14 27.82 6.03 23.09
N SER A 15 27.22 6.69 22.10
CA SER A 15 25.78 7.03 22.16
C SER A 15 25.17 7.01 20.77
N CYS A 16 25.10 5.82 20.17
CA CYS A 16 24.23 5.53 19.04
C CYS A 16 23.88 4.04 19.02
N ASN A 17 23.06 3.57 19.96
CA ASN A 17 22.25 2.37 19.72
C ASN A 17 21.10 2.22 20.73
N ARG A 18 19.94 2.86 20.48
CA ARG A 18 18.71 2.60 21.26
C ARG A 18 17.43 2.40 20.43
N ASN A 19 17.51 2.35 19.10
CA ASN A 19 16.31 2.28 18.25
C ASN A 19 16.04 0.91 17.61
N ILE A 20 16.97 -0.06 17.71
CA ILE A 20 16.81 -1.37 17.06
C ILE A 20 15.80 -2.25 17.84
N VAL A 21 15.92 -2.32 19.17
CA VAL A 21 15.07 -3.18 20.02
C VAL A 21 13.58 -2.81 19.94
N LYS A 22 13.24 -1.52 19.82
CA LYS A 22 11.85 -1.06 19.71
C LYS A 22 11.22 -1.36 18.35
N LYS A 23 12.02 -1.37 17.28
CA LYS A 23 11.55 -1.65 15.91
C LYS A 23 11.17 -3.14 15.77
N ASP A 24 12.02 -4.02 16.28
CA ASP A 24 11.79 -5.48 16.20
C ASP A 24 10.60 -5.91 17.06
N GLN A 25 10.39 -5.30 18.23
CA GLN A 25 9.21 -5.60 19.07
C GLN A 25 7.90 -5.12 18.45
N LEU A 26 7.93 -4.01 17.72
CA LEU A 26 6.76 -3.46 17.04
C LEU A 26 6.37 -4.30 15.81
N GLU A 27 7.35 -4.69 15.00
CA GLU A 27 7.10 -5.47 13.78
C GLU A 27 6.62 -6.90 14.07
N ASN A 28 6.93 -7.42 15.26
CA ASN A 28 6.44 -8.73 15.73
C ASN A 28 5.12 -8.64 16.53
N ASN A 29 4.47 -7.47 16.61
CA ASN A 29 3.17 -7.33 17.28
C ASN A 29 2.05 -7.79 16.33
N PRO A 30 1.23 -8.81 16.70
CA PRO A 30 0.11 -9.27 15.86
C PRO A 30 -0.88 -8.17 15.47
N SER A 31 -1.05 -7.15 16.33
CA SER A 31 -1.87 -5.99 16.01
C SER A 31 -1.26 -5.13 14.91
N TYR A 32 0.07 -4.95 14.92
CA TYR A 32 0.75 -4.18 13.87
C TYR A 32 0.65 -4.89 12.52
N GLU A 33 0.91 -6.20 12.48
CA GLU A 33 0.75 -7.01 11.27
C GLU A 33 -0.68 -6.96 10.74
N PHE A 34 -1.68 -7.07 11.62
CA PHE A 34 -3.09 -6.90 11.27
C PHE A 34 -3.34 -5.57 10.55
N TRP A 35 -2.88 -4.44 11.10
CA TRP A 35 -3.09 -3.12 10.47
C TRP A 35 -2.33 -2.92 9.16
N VAL A 36 -1.15 -3.54 9.02
CA VAL A 36 -0.41 -3.54 7.76
C VAL A 36 -1.19 -4.31 6.70
N ASN A 37 -1.74 -5.48 7.04
CA ASN A 37 -2.53 -6.27 6.11
C ASN A 37 -3.85 -5.58 5.75
N ASP A 38 -4.57 -5.04 6.73
CA ASP A 38 -5.81 -4.26 6.52
C ASP A 38 -5.58 -3.06 5.58
N PHE A 39 -4.46 -2.34 5.74
CA PHE A 39 -4.07 -1.29 4.80
C PHE A 39 -3.88 -1.83 3.38
N LYS A 40 -3.16 -2.94 3.21
CA LYS A 40 -2.89 -3.52 1.89
C LYS A 40 -4.15 -4.04 1.22
N GLU A 41 -5.01 -4.71 1.97
CA GLU A 41 -6.30 -5.22 1.49
C GLU A 41 -7.20 -4.06 1.07
N THR A 42 -7.26 -2.99 1.86
CA THR A 42 -7.99 -1.78 1.50
C THR A 42 -7.46 -1.14 0.22
N VAL A 43 -6.13 -1.08 0.02
CA VAL A 43 -5.53 -0.61 -1.25
C VAL A 43 -5.93 -1.50 -2.41
N PHE A 44 -5.93 -2.82 -2.22
CA PHE A 44 -6.33 -3.77 -3.26
C PHE A 44 -7.79 -3.58 -3.67
N VAL A 45 -8.72 -3.50 -2.71
CA VAL A 45 -10.14 -3.28 -2.98
C VAL A 45 -10.37 -1.94 -3.69
N GLN A 46 -9.73 -0.85 -3.24
CA GLN A 46 -9.84 0.45 -3.90
C GLN A 46 -9.24 0.44 -5.31
N CYS A 47 -8.15 -0.31 -5.53
CA CYS A 47 -7.58 -0.50 -6.85
C CYS A 47 -8.58 -1.18 -7.79
N LEU A 48 -9.22 -2.27 -7.34
CA LEU A 48 -10.25 -2.96 -8.12
C LEU A 48 -11.42 -2.02 -8.45
N LYS A 49 -11.94 -1.32 -7.44
CA LYS A 49 -13.03 -0.33 -7.60
C LYS A 49 -12.75 0.65 -8.74
N ARG A 50 -11.57 1.27 -8.66
CA ARG A 50 -11.13 2.30 -9.60
C ARG A 50 -10.79 1.72 -10.97
N GLY A 51 -10.18 0.55 -11.04
CA GLY A 51 -9.82 -0.11 -12.29
C GLY A 51 -11.04 -0.56 -13.08
N TYR A 52 -12.09 -1.00 -12.40
CA TYR A 52 -13.39 -1.33 -12.99
C TYR A 52 -14.30 -0.12 -13.22
N ASN A 53 -13.85 1.08 -12.85
CA ASN A 53 -14.57 2.34 -13.02
C ASN A 53 -16.02 2.29 -12.50
N ASP A 54 -16.22 1.70 -11.32
CA ASP A 54 -17.53 1.52 -10.69
C ASP A 54 -18.57 0.76 -11.55
N SER A 55 -18.12 -0.09 -12.48
CA SER A 55 -19.01 -0.97 -13.26
C SER A 55 -19.71 -2.00 -12.36
N ASP A 56 -20.82 -2.54 -12.86
CA ASP A 56 -21.61 -3.58 -12.18
C ASP A 56 -20.76 -4.79 -11.76
N ILE A 57 -19.66 -5.07 -12.47
CA ILE A 57 -18.67 -6.09 -12.12
C ILE A 57 -18.11 -5.85 -10.71
N TYR A 58 -17.73 -4.62 -10.37
CA TYR A 58 -17.25 -4.28 -9.04
C TYR A 58 -18.35 -4.45 -7.98
N ASN A 59 -19.56 -3.99 -8.29
CA ASN A 59 -20.71 -4.10 -7.39
C ASN A 59 -21.06 -5.58 -7.11
N GLU A 60 -20.86 -6.46 -8.09
CA GLU A 60 -21.06 -7.90 -7.94
C GLU A 60 -19.99 -8.56 -7.06
N PHE A 61 -18.72 -8.10 -7.15
CA PHE A 61 -17.63 -8.57 -6.29
C PHE A 61 -17.70 -8.05 -4.85
N ILE A 62 -18.26 -6.86 -4.63
CA ILE A 62 -18.32 -6.17 -3.32
C ILE A 62 -19.77 -6.04 -2.85
N ASN A 63 -20.58 -7.08 -3.03
CA ASN A 63 -21.93 -7.15 -2.47
C ASN A 63 -21.94 -7.39 -0.94
N GLU A 64 -20.79 -7.66 -0.32
CA GLU A 64 -20.66 -7.82 1.12
C GLU A 64 -20.20 -6.51 1.78
N GLU A 65 -21.16 -5.83 2.41
CA GLU A 65 -21.02 -5.13 3.69
C GLU A 65 -19.84 -4.16 3.89
N THR A 66 -19.36 -3.47 2.86
CA THR A 66 -18.57 -2.25 3.10
C THR A 66 -19.52 -1.09 3.44
N ASN A 67 -20.23 -1.19 4.57
CA ASN A 67 -20.74 0.02 5.21
C ASN A 67 -19.50 0.80 5.69
N ILE A 68 -19.04 1.73 4.84
CA ILE A 68 -17.93 2.68 5.04
C ILE A 68 -18.26 3.70 6.17
N GLN A 69 -19.01 3.29 7.18
CA GLN A 69 -19.36 4.17 8.30
C GLN A 69 -18.22 4.26 9.32
N ASP A 70 -17.39 3.22 9.40
CA ASP A 70 -16.19 3.23 10.22
C ASP A 70 -14.95 3.23 9.31
N PHE A 71 -14.13 4.27 9.41
CA PHE A 71 -12.81 4.33 8.78
C PHE A 71 -11.78 3.83 9.81
N PRO A 72 -11.57 2.51 9.99
CA PRO A 72 -10.72 1.98 11.07
C PRO A 72 -9.27 2.45 10.99
N LEU A 73 -8.78 2.71 9.77
CA LEU A 73 -7.46 3.30 9.50
C LEU A 73 -7.43 4.84 9.62
N GLY A 74 -8.59 5.47 9.78
CA GLY A 74 -8.82 6.92 9.81
C GLY A 74 -8.91 7.55 8.41
N ILE A 75 -9.72 8.60 8.29
CA ILE A 75 -10.03 9.26 7.01
C ILE A 75 -8.80 9.73 6.21
N VAL A 76 -7.75 10.19 6.89
CA VAL A 76 -6.49 10.61 6.25
C VAL A 76 -5.81 9.44 5.56
N THR A 77 -5.86 8.26 6.17
CA THR A 77 -5.27 7.04 5.60
C THR A 77 -6.07 6.58 4.40
N TYR A 78 -7.41 6.62 4.47
CA TYR A 78 -8.25 6.29 3.31
C TYR A 78 -8.02 7.23 2.12
N ARG A 79 -7.89 8.54 2.35
CA ARG A 79 -7.52 9.49 1.28
C ARG A 79 -6.16 9.18 0.65
N PHE A 80 -5.21 8.70 1.44
CA PHE A 80 -3.91 8.29 0.93
C PHE A 80 -4.02 6.99 0.10
N ILE A 81 -4.75 6.00 0.61
CA ILE A 81 -5.06 4.75 -0.10
C ILE A 81 -5.74 5.04 -1.44
N ASP A 82 -6.71 5.95 -1.45
CA ASP A 82 -7.38 6.43 -2.65
C ASP A 82 -6.40 6.98 -3.69
N SER A 83 -5.41 7.75 -3.26
CA SER A 83 -4.35 8.27 -4.15
C SER A 83 -3.46 7.16 -4.70
N LEU A 84 -3.14 6.13 -3.91
CA LEU A 84 -2.37 4.98 -4.39
C LEU A 84 -3.15 4.20 -5.46
N ALA A 85 -4.41 3.91 -5.17
CA ALA A 85 -5.30 3.21 -6.10
C ALA A 85 -5.48 3.99 -7.43
N GLU A 86 -5.55 5.32 -7.37
CA GLU A 86 -5.63 6.16 -8.57
C GLU A 86 -4.38 6.05 -9.45
N ASN A 87 -3.19 6.01 -8.84
CA ASN A 87 -1.95 5.84 -9.58
C ASN A 87 -1.91 4.48 -10.30
N ILE A 88 -2.41 3.42 -9.67
CA ILE A 88 -2.49 2.09 -10.31
C ILE A 88 -3.54 2.06 -11.41
N ARG A 89 -4.69 2.72 -11.22
CA ARG A 89 -5.71 2.88 -12.28
C ARG A 89 -5.12 3.47 -13.55
N TYR A 90 -4.27 4.49 -13.42
CA TYR A 90 -3.59 5.09 -14.57
C TYR A 90 -2.66 4.09 -15.29
N LYS A 91 -1.90 3.28 -14.54
CA LYS A 91 -1.06 2.21 -15.11
C LYS A 91 -1.91 1.18 -15.88
N ILE A 92 -3.02 0.74 -15.30
CA ILE A 92 -3.98 -0.19 -15.93
C ILE A 92 -4.50 0.41 -17.25
N TYR A 93 -4.89 1.68 -17.24
CA TYR A 93 -5.43 2.36 -18.41
C TYR A 93 -4.41 2.46 -19.55
N VAL A 94 -3.18 2.92 -19.25
CA VAL A 94 -2.09 3.01 -20.23
C VAL A 94 -1.75 1.65 -20.81
N ASP A 95 -1.65 0.63 -19.95
CA ASP A 95 -1.37 -0.73 -20.36
C ASP A 95 -2.50 -1.27 -21.26
N SER A 96 -3.76 -1.05 -20.89
CA SER A 96 -4.93 -1.48 -21.69
C SER A 96 -4.97 -0.82 -23.07
N ILE A 97 -4.68 0.48 -23.18
CA ILE A 97 -4.54 1.17 -24.46
C ILE A 97 -3.37 0.63 -25.28
N GLY A 98 -2.21 0.43 -24.64
CA GLY A 98 -1.03 -0.10 -25.30
C GLY A 98 -1.30 -1.46 -25.94
N PHE A 99 -2.00 -2.34 -25.21
CA PHE A 99 -2.42 -3.64 -25.73
C PHE A 99 -3.45 -3.53 -26.85
N TYR A 100 -4.47 -2.69 -26.69
CA TYR A 100 -5.45 -2.44 -27.73
C TYR A 100 -4.79 -1.98 -29.04
N ASN A 101 -3.92 -0.97 -28.97
CA ASN A 101 -3.23 -0.42 -30.13
C ASN A 101 -2.31 -1.44 -30.80
N LYS A 102 -1.68 -2.32 -30.02
CA LYS A 102 -0.73 -3.33 -30.51
C LYS A 102 -1.42 -4.54 -31.13
N TRP A 103 -2.54 -4.99 -30.56
CA TRP A 103 -3.11 -6.30 -30.86
C TRP A 103 -4.54 -6.27 -31.42
N ILE A 104 -5.31 -5.22 -31.16
CA ILE A 104 -6.76 -5.17 -31.45
C ILE A 104 -7.11 -4.12 -32.49
N LYS A 105 -6.35 -3.04 -32.63
CA LYS A 105 -6.67 -1.94 -33.56
C LYS A 105 -6.92 -2.38 -35.03
N ASN A 106 -6.45 -3.56 -35.42
CA ASN A 106 -6.68 -4.15 -36.75
C ASN A 106 -7.74 -5.29 -36.77
N ASN A 107 -8.33 -5.64 -35.62
CA ASN A 107 -9.36 -6.66 -35.45
C ASN A 107 -10.61 -5.97 -34.86
N ASN A 108 -11.66 -5.80 -35.67
CA ASN A 108 -12.86 -5.00 -35.39
C ASN A 108 -13.81 -5.56 -34.31
N ASP A 109 -13.29 -6.25 -33.29
CA ASP A 109 -14.15 -6.93 -32.31
C ASP A 109 -14.14 -6.31 -30.92
N PHE A 110 -15.35 -6.34 -30.38
CA PHE A 110 -15.94 -5.80 -29.16
C PHE A 110 -15.30 -6.32 -27.84
N LEU A 111 -13.97 -6.37 -27.77
CA LEU A 111 -13.20 -7.06 -26.72
C LEU A 111 -12.70 -6.15 -25.58
N HIS A 112 -13.14 -4.89 -25.53
CA HIS A 112 -12.61 -3.88 -24.62
C HIS A 112 -12.83 -4.19 -23.13
N ASP A 113 -14.02 -4.63 -22.74
CA ASP A 113 -14.37 -4.74 -21.33
C ASP A 113 -13.74 -5.97 -20.66
N GLY A 114 -13.76 -7.13 -21.34
CA GLY A 114 -13.14 -8.36 -20.84
C GLY A 114 -11.61 -8.26 -20.69
N LEU A 115 -10.95 -7.40 -21.48
CA LEU A 115 -9.52 -7.16 -21.39
C LEU A 115 -9.15 -6.16 -20.30
N THR A 116 -9.97 -5.12 -20.15
CA THR A 116 -9.84 -4.15 -19.05
C THR A 116 -9.97 -4.87 -17.70
N GLY A 117 -10.92 -5.80 -17.56
CA GLY A 117 -11.07 -6.59 -16.34
C GLY A 117 -9.86 -7.47 -16.01
N LYS A 118 -9.32 -8.20 -16.99
CA LYS A 118 -8.11 -9.04 -16.79
C LYS A 118 -6.90 -8.21 -16.36
N ARG A 119 -6.69 -7.05 -17.00
CA ARG A 119 -5.58 -6.15 -16.65
C ARG A 119 -5.77 -5.52 -15.29
N THR A 120 -6.99 -5.14 -14.93
CA THR A 120 -7.29 -4.61 -13.60
C THR A 120 -6.89 -5.59 -12.50
N ILE A 121 -7.36 -6.84 -12.56
CA ILE A 121 -7.01 -7.87 -11.56
C ILE A 121 -5.49 -8.07 -11.52
N HIS A 122 -4.84 -8.18 -12.69
CA HIS A 122 -3.40 -8.39 -12.78
C HIS A 122 -2.61 -7.29 -12.07
N HIS A 123 -2.82 -6.02 -12.43
CA HIS A 123 -2.09 -4.89 -11.85
C HIS A 123 -2.40 -4.71 -10.36
N CYS A 124 -3.67 -4.84 -9.95
CA CYS A 124 -4.02 -4.72 -8.53
C CYS A 124 -3.39 -5.85 -7.70
N LEU A 125 -3.38 -7.09 -8.20
CA LEU A 125 -2.77 -8.22 -7.50
C LEU A 125 -1.25 -8.14 -7.45
N GLU A 126 -0.61 -7.68 -8.54
CA GLU A 126 0.83 -7.42 -8.55
C GLU A 126 1.20 -6.34 -7.53
N TYR A 127 0.44 -5.24 -7.48
CA TYR A 127 0.68 -4.19 -6.51
C TYR A 127 0.45 -4.65 -5.07
N TYR A 128 -0.61 -5.43 -4.81
CA TYR A 128 -0.88 -6.04 -3.51
C TYR A 128 0.29 -6.90 -2.99
N ARG A 129 0.99 -7.59 -3.90
CA ARG A 129 2.14 -8.45 -3.59
C ARG A 129 3.49 -7.75 -3.66
N SER A 130 3.52 -6.45 -3.96
CA SER A 130 4.76 -5.72 -4.18
C SER A 130 5.47 -5.35 -2.88
N GLU A 131 6.81 -5.41 -2.89
CA GLU A 131 7.65 -4.89 -1.80
C GLU A 131 7.46 -3.37 -1.59
N GLU A 132 7.07 -2.66 -2.65
CA GLU A 132 6.72 -1.24 -2.61
C GLU A 132 5.54 -1.01 -1.68
N LEU A 133 4.42 -1.71 -1.91
CA LEU A 133 3.23 -1.58 -1.08
C LEU A 133 3.50 -2.05 0.35
N ASP A 134 4.27 -3.12 0.54
CA ASP A 134 4.71 -3.56 1.87
C ASP A 134 5.46 -2.46 2.62
N SER A 135 6.37 -1.78 1.94
CA SER A 135 7.16 -0.69 2.52
C SER A 135 6.29 0.51 2.87
N ILE A 136 5.37 0.89 1.99
CA ILE A 136 4.42 1.97 2.20
C ILE A 136 3.50 1.67 3.39
N ALA A 137 2.90 0.47 3.43
CA ALA A 137 2.00 0.06 4.49
C ALA A 137 2.70 0.08 5.85
N LYS A 138 3.89 -0.53 5.94
CA LYS A 138 4.70 -0.54 7.17
C LYS A 138 5.04 0.88 7.63
N ALA A 139 5.44 1.77 6.71
CA ALA A 139 5.77 3.16 7.03
C ALA A 139 4.55 3.96 7.49
N HIS A 140 3.39 3.73 6.88
CA HIS A 140 2.17 4.50 7.14
C HIS A 140 1.43 4.06 8.41
N ILE A 141 1.53 2.78 8.79
CA ILE A 141 0.96 2.24 10.03
C ILE A 141 1.86 2.54 11.25
N LYS A 142 3.18 2.56 11.05
CA LYS A 142 4.16 2.85 12.12
C LYS A 142 3.92 4.10 12.98
N PRO A 143 3.24 5.19 12.55
CA PRO A 143 3.17 6.40 13.38
C PRO A 143 1.83 6.65 14.09
N LYS A 144 0.76 5.85 13.95
CA LYS A 144 -0.57 6.31 14.40
C LYS A 144 -1.20 5.64 15.63
N LYS A 145 -0.81 4.41 16.01
CA LYS A 145 -1.51 3.69 17.08
C LYS A 145 -0.89 3.76 18.48
N TYR A 146 0.32 4.31 18.62
CA TYR A 146 1.04 4.35 19.91
C TYR A 146 1.19 5.76 20.52
N LEU A 147 0.46 6.75 19.98
CA LEU A 147 0.45 8.11 20.52
C LEU A 147 -0.79 8.41 21.39
N TYR A 148 -1.76 7.49 21.48
CA TYR A 148 -2.99 7.68 22.26
C TYR A 148 -3.14 6.72 23.46
N ASP A 149 -2.17 5.84 23.70
CA ASP A 149 -2.14 4.93 24.85
C ASP A 149 -1.11 5.38 25.92
N ASN A 150 -0.89 6.68 26.10
CA ASN A 150 -0.12 7.26 27.22
C ASN A 150 -0.91 8.37 27.93
#